data_AF-A0A4R0MVX2-F1
#
_entry.id   AF-A0A4R0MVX2-F1
#
_cell.length_a   1.000
_cell.length_b   1.000
_cell.length_c   1.000
_cell.angle_alpha   90.00
_cell.angle_beta   90.00
_cell.angle_gamma   90.00
#
_symmetry.space_group_name_H-M   'P 1'
#
loop_
_entity.id
_entity.type
_entity.pdbx_description
1 polymer ?
#
loop_
_entity_poly.entity_id
_entity_poly.type
_entity_poly.pdbx_seq_one_letter_code
_entity_poly.pdbx_strand_id
1 'polypeptide(L)' 'MWYIIFFVLWISYMVYGIAHIVKNKSLNRAEKIIWGVIAICLPVLGVAIYLKTIFVDRH' A
#
# COMPACT_ATOMS: atom_id res chain seq x y z
N MET A 1 -1.57 -7.81 -21.14
CA MET A 1 -1.21 -8.94 -20.26
C MET A 1 -0.28 -8.54 -19.11
N TRP A 2 0.76 -7.73 -19.35
CA TRP A 2 1.72 -7.28 -18.32
C TRP A 2 1.08 -6.58 -17.10
N TYR A 3 0.00 -5.80 -17.31
CA TYR A 3 -0.72 -5.12 -16.23
C TYR A 3 -1.35 -6.08 -15.19
N ILE A 4 -1.78 -7.28 -15.63
CA ILE A 4 -2.39 -8.27 -14.74
C ILE A 4 -1.34 -8.84 -13.78
N ILE A 5 -0.12 -9.07 -14.27
CA ILE A 5 1.00 -9.57 -13.47
C ILE A 5 1.37 -8.54 -12.39
N PHE A 6 1.47 -7.27 -12.75
CA PHE A 6 1.71 -6.20 -11.78
C PHE A 6 0.59 -6.06 -10.76
N PHE A 7 -0.67 -6.21 -11.18
CA PHE A 7 -1.81 -6.15 -10.29
C PHE A 7 -1.79 -7.28 -9.25
N VAL A 8 -1.48 -8.50 -9.67
CA VAL A 8 -1.36 -9.67 -8.79
C VAL A 8 -0.17 -9.51 -7.83
N LEU A 9 0.97 -8.99 -8.30
CA LEU A 9 2.12 -8.68 -7.45
C LEU A 9 1.79 -7.61 -6.40
N TRP A 10 1.04 -6.59 -6.79
CA TRP A 10 0.63 -5.51 -5.89
C TRP A 10 -0.32 -6.00 -4.79
N ILE A 11 -1.32 -6.81 -5.15
CA ILE A 11 -2.22 -7.44 -4.18
C ILE A 11 -1.46 -8.36 -3.23
N SER A 12 -0.60 -9.22 -3.76
CA SER A 12 0.17 -10.15 -2.92
C SER A 12 1.14 -9.43 -1.98
N TYR A 13 1.72 -8.31 -2.40
CA TYR A 13 2.50 -7.43 -1.53
C TYR A 13 1.67 -6.83 -0.39
N MET A 14 0.46 -6.33 -0.68
CA MET A 14 -0.44 -5.80 0.37
C MET A 14 -0.83 -6.89 1.38
N VAL A 15 -1.20 -8.07 0.90
CA VAL A 15 -1.57 -9.21 1.76
C VAL A 15 -0.39 -9.64 2.62
N TYR A 16 0.81 -9.67 2.05
CA TYR A 16 2.04 -9.97 2.80
C TYR A 16 2.30 -8.94 3.91
N GLY A 17 2.20 -7.64 3.59
CA GLY A 17 2.37 -6.56 4.56
C GLY A 17 1.39 -6.67 5.72
N ILE A 18 0.09 -6.85 5.42
CA ILE A 18 -0.96 -7.01 6.44
C ILE A 18 -0.74 -8.29 7.26
N ALA A 19 -0.43 -9.41 6.62
CA ALA A 19 -0.17 -10.67 7.32
C ALA A 19 1.05 -10.58 8.25
N HIS A 20 2.10 -9.87 7.84
CA HIS A 20 3.29 -9.63 8.65
C HIS A 20 2.97 -8.72 9.86
N ILE A 21 2.19 -7.66 9.67
CA ILE A 21 1.73 -6.77 10.75
C ILE A 21 0.87 -7.53 11.77
N VAL A 22 -0.08 -8.36 11.30
CA VAL A 22 -0.97 -9.15 12.16
C VAL A 22 -0.19 -10.22 12.93
N LYS A 23 0.75 -10.91 12.29
CA LYS A 23 1.60 -11.94 12.91
C LYS A 23 2.67 -11.36 13.84
N ASN A 24 2.99 -10.08 13.72
CA ASN A 24 3.99 -9.46 14.57
C ASN A 24 3.49 -9.39 16.03
N LYS A 25 4.13 -10.16 16.92
CA LYS A 25 3.80 -10.19 18.36
C LYS A 25 4.40 -9.01 19.13
N SER A 26 5.35 -8.30 18.53
CA SER A 26 5.97 -7.11 19.11
C SER A 26 5.05 -5.87 19.06
N LEU A 27 4.04 -5.87 18.17
CA LEU A 27 3.14 -4.73 17.99
C LEU A 27 1.90 -4.90 18.87
N ASN A 28 1.59 -3.86 19.62
CA ASN A 28 0.38 -3.78 20.42
C ASN A 28 -0.86 -3.61 19.52
N ARG A 29 -2.08 -3.86 20.03
CA ARG A 29 -3.31 -3.79 19.21
C ARG A 29 -3.48 -2.45 18.49
N ALA A 30 -3.18 -1.34 19.17
CA ALA A 30 -3.24 0.00 18.58
C ALA A 30 -2.22 0.18 17.45
N GLU A 31 -0.99 -0.30 17.63
CA GLU A 31 0.06 -0.18 16.62
C GLU A 31 -0.22 -1.04 15.39
N LYS A 32 -0.85 -2.22 15.55
CA LYS A 32 -1.33 -3.03 14.42
C LYS A 32 -2.37 -2.31 13.57
N ILE A 33 -3.27 -1.57 14.21
CA ILE A 33 -4.29 -0.77 13.51
C ILE A 33 -3.61 0.37 12.74
N ILE A 34 -2.69 1.10 13.37
CA ILE A 34 -1.93 2.19 12.74
C ILE A 34 -1.12 1.68 11.55
N TRP A 35 -0.39 0.57 11.73
CA TRP A 35 0.38 -0.05 10.65
C TRP A 35 -0.50 -0.59 9.52
N GLY A 36 -1.69 -1.12 9.84
CA GLY A 36 -2.68 -1.51 8.84
C GLY A 36 -3.16 -0.32 8.01
N VAL A 37 -3.47 0.81 8.66
CA VAL A 37 -3.85 2.05 7.97
C VAL A 37 -2.70 2.56 7.09
N ILE A 38 -1.46 2.54 7.58
CA ILE A 38 -0.28 2.94 6.82
C ILE A 38 -0.07 2.04 5.60
N ALA A 39 -0.21 0.72 5.76
CA ALA A 39 -0.04 -0.24 4.66
C ALA A 39 -1.08 -0.06 3.55
N ILE A 40 -2.30 0.41 3.88
CA ILE A 40 -3.37 0.70 2.92
C ILE A 40 -3.17 2.10 2.30
N CYS A 41 -2.79 3.11 3.11
CA CYS A 41 -2.66 4.49 2.65
C CYS A 41 -1.39 4.77 1.85
N LEU A 42 -0.26 4.11 2.13
CA LEU A 42 0.98 4.26 1.36
C LEU A 42 0.80 4.05 -0.16
N PRO A 43 0.15 2.95 -0.61
CA PRO A 43 -0.13 2.75 -2.02
C PRO A 43 -1.03 3.84 -2.61
N VAL A 44 -2.05 4.29 -1.86
CA VAL A 44 -2.96 5.37 -2.29
C VAL A 44 -2.21 6.70 -2.42
N LEU A 45 -1.32 7.01 -1.48
CA LEU A 45 -0.45 8.19 -1.54
C LEU A 45 0.55 8.09 -2.68
N GLY A 46 1.12 6.92 -2.94
CA GLY A 46 1.99 6.67 -4.09
C GLY A 46 1.27 6.90 -5.42
N VAL A 47 0.02 6.44 -5.55
CA VAL A 47 -0.82 6.68 -6.73
C VAL A 47 -1.21 8.16 -6.82
N ALA A 48 -1.59 8.81 -5.72
CA ALA A 48 -1.93 10.22 -5.71
C ALA A 48 -0.74 11.11 -6.09
N ILE A 49 0.46 10.78 -5.61
CA ILE A 49 1.71 11.45 -6.00
C ILE A 49 2.00 11.18 -7.46
N TYR A 50 1.95 9.93 -7.93
CA TYR A 50 2.16 9.59 -9.34
C TYR A 50 1.20 10.35 -10.26
N LEU A 51 -0.09 10.39 -9.91
CA LEU A 51 -1.09 11.17 -10.63
C LEU A 51 -0.76 12.66 -10.59
N LYS A 52 -0.37 13.20 -9.43
CA LYS A 52 0.05 14.60 -9.33
C LYS A 52 1.27 14.91 -10.21
N THR A 53 2.26 14.01 -10.29
CA THR A 53 3.49 14.24 -11.06
C THR A 53 3.28 14.07 -12.57
N ILE A 54 2.40 13.16 -12.99
CA ILE A 54 2.09 12.91 -14.41
C ILE A 54 1.03 13.89 -14.94
N PHE A 55 0.03 14.21 -14.13
CA PHE A 55 -1.04 15.15 -14.44
C PHE A 55 -0.81 16.51 -13.75
N VAL A 56 0.44 16.98 -13.67
CA VAL A 56 0.66 18.41 -13.50
C VAL A 56 0.13 19.07 -14.77
N ASP A 57 -1.01 19.74 -14.63
CA ASP A 57 -1.60 20.64 -15.60
C ASP A 57 -0.48 21.51 -16.19
N ARG A 58 -0.07 21.22 -17.44
CA ARG A 58 0.72 22.15 -18.25
C ARG A 58 -0.24 23.18 -18.84
N HIS A 59 -0.88 23.96 -17.98
CA HIS A 59 -1.64 25.13 -18.38
C HIS A 59 -0.99 26.38 -17.79
#